data_AF-V7BIM8-F1
#
_entry.id   AF-V7BIM8-F1
#
_cell.length_a   1.000
_cell.length_b   1.000
_cell.length_c   1.000
_cell.angle_alpha   90.00
_cell.angle_beta   90.00
_cell.angle_gamma   90.00
#
_symmetry.space_group_name_H-M   'P 1'
#
loop_
_entity.id
_entity.type
_entity.pdbx_description
1 polymer ?
#
loop_
_entity_poly.entity_id
_entity_poly.type
_entity_poly.pdbx_seq_one_letter_code
_entity_poly.pdbx_strand_id
1 'polypeptide(L)'
;MGMNPDAAFDAYDYLFEEIEGEDDYFSEELEVEPYINSAFRSSSTNEVYFFLQDKYMRLYYTPGQQTRTNDKILRDLDWICYDFPSLEHSSFSAYGIKCSFDTEDYKAYIFSECYCVYLDYANDKILSFSAIRRTFPVLENTVFEQNIHSAFWMM
;
A
#
# COMPACT_ATOMS: atom_id res chain seq x y z
N MET A 1 -2.19 19.45 19.97
CA MET A 1 -3.33 19.91 19.16
C MET A 1 -3.45 18.94 18.00
N GLY A 2 -4.39 18.00 18.08
CA GLY A 2 -4.61 17.05 16.99
C GLY A 2 -5.35 17.74 15.85
N MET A 3 -4.87 17.58 14.62
CA MET A 3 -5.64 17.96 13.44
C MET A 3 -6.95 17.16 13.44
N ASN A 4 -8.07 17.86 13.27
CA ASN A 4 -9.36 17.23 13.05
C ASN A 4 -9.31 16.52 11.68
N PRO A 5 -9.53 15.19 11.59
CA PRO A 5 -9.57 14.49 10.31
C PRO A 5 -10.62 15.05 9.34
N ASP A 6 -11.68 15.69 9.85
CA ASP A 6 -12.70 16.33 9.01
C ASP A 6 -12.16 17.61 8.34
N ALA A 7 -11.16 18.28 8.92
CA ALA A 7 -10.57 19.48 8.33
C ALA A 7 -9.71 19.18 7.09
N ALA A 8 -9.22 17.95 6.94
CA ALA A 8 -8.55 17.52 5.72
C ALA A 8 -9.56 17.31 4.58
N PHE A 9 -10.74 16.77 4.89
CA PHE A 9 -11.80 16.54 3.91
C PHE A 9 -12.36 17.87 3.36
N ASP A 10 -12.64 18.84 4.25
CA ASP A 10 -13.10 20.17 3.85
C ASP A 10 -12.06 20.94 3.01
N ALA A 11 -10.77 20.73 3.25
CA ALA A 11 -9.71 21.39 2.48
C ALA A 11 -9.64 20.90 1.01
N TYR A 12 -9.99 19.64 0.74
CA TYR A 12 -10.07 19.11 -0.63
C TYR A 12 -11.32 19.58 -1.37
N ASP A 13 -12.46 19.71 -0.67
CA ASP A 13 -13.70 20.23 -1.25
C ASP A 13 -13.56 21.72 -1.64
N TYR A 14 -12.90 22.52 -0.79
CA TYR A 14 -12.57 23.92 -1.08
C TYR A 14 -11.61 24.11 -2.27
N LEU A 15 -10.69 23.17 -2.51
CA LEU A 15 -9.78 23.21 -3.66
C LEU A 15 -10.48 22.88 -4.98
N PHE A 16 -11.63 22.18 -4.93
CA PHE A 16 -12.39 21.77 -6.12
C PHE A 16 -13.37 22.85 -6.60
N GLU A 17 -13.86 23.72 -5.71
CA GLU A 17 -14.81 24.79 -6.05
C GLU A 17 -14.18 26.03 -6.71
N GLU A 18 -12.85 26.18 -6.72
CA GLU A 18 -12.17 27.41 -7.22
C GLU A 18 -11.73 27.34 -8.70
N ILE A 19 -12.10 26.30 -9.46
CA ILE A 19 -11.78 26.19 -10.90
C ILE A 19 -12.98 26.57 -11.77
N GLU A 20 -13.41 27.83 -11.71
CA GLU A 20 -14.28 28.47 -12.70
C GLU A 20 -13.57 29.71 -13.25
N GLY A 21 -12.72 29.53 -14.25
CA GLY A 21 -12.04 30.63 -14.94
C GLY A 21 -11.15 30.14 -16.07
N GLU A 22 -11.48 30.55 -17.30
CA GLU A 22 -10.74 30.29 -18.54
C GLU A 22 -9.23 30.48 -18.40
N ASP A 23 -8.45 29.42 -18.62
CA ASP A 23 -7.26 29.42 -19.49
C ASP A 23 -6.72 27.99 -19.67
N ASP A 24 -6.48 27.64 -20.94
CA ASP A 24 -6.09 26.34 -21.49
C ASP A 24 -4.65 25.92 -21.05
N TYR A 25 -4.50 25.42 -19.83
CA TYR A 25 -3.27 24.82 -19.32
C TYR A 25 -3.53 23.42 -18.78
N PHE A 26 -2.97 22.42 -19.49
CA PHE A 26 -2.61 21.08 -19.01
C PHE A 26 -3.52 20.53 -17.91
N SER A 27 -4.51 19.73 -18.31
CA SER A 27 -5.08 18.70 -17.44
C SER A 27 -4.00 17.66 -17.13
N GLU A 28 -3.04 17.99 -16.27
CA GLU A 28 -2.51 16.96 -15.38
C GLU A 28 -3.72 16.46 -14.62
N GLU A 29 -4.25 15.31 -15.04
CA GLU A 29 -5.11 14.51 -14.18
C GLU A 29 -4.38 14.42 -12.84
N LEU A 30 -4.84 15.19 -11.86
CA LEU A 30 -4.42 15.04 -10.48
C LEU A 30 -4.80 13.63 -10.11
N GLU A 31 -3.86 12.71 -10.26
CA GLU A 31 -3.99 11.33 -9.85
C GLU A 31 -4.16 11.38 -8.33
N VAL A 32 -5.42 11.35 -7.87
CA VAL A 32 -5.73 11.39 -6.45
C VAL A 32 -5.10 10.14 -5.86
N GLU A 33 -4.01 10.32 -5.12
CA GLU A 33 -3.32 9.20 -4.50
C GLU A 33 -4.32 8.41 -3.65
N PRO A 34 -4.43 7.09 -3.86
CA PRO A 34 -5.42 6.30 -3.13
C PRO A 34 -5.06 6.32 -1.64
N TYR A 35 -6.08 6.44 -0.79
CA TYR A 35 -5.89 6.43 0.67
C TYR A 35 -5.11 5.20 1.14
N ILE A 36 -5.34 4.03 0.52
CA ILE A 36 -4.58 2.79 0.76
C ILE A 36 -4.03 2.34 -0.58
N ASN A 37 -2.70 2.31 -0.72
CA ASN A 37 -2.05 1.84 -1.95
C ASN A 37 -2.12 0.32 -2.05
N SER A 38 -1.85 -0.38 -0.95
CA SER A 38 -1.87 -1.85 -0.96
C SER A 38 -2.16 -2.44 0.41
N ALA A 39 -2.54 -3.71 0.40
CA ALA A 39 -2.85 -4.46 1.60
C ALA A 39 -2.48 -5.94 1.42
N PHE A 40 -2.11 -6.61 2.51
CA PHE A 40 -2.11 -8.07 2.54
C PHE A 40 -2.49 -8.59 3.93
N ARG A 41 -3.06 -9.80 3.95
CA ARG A 41 -3.48 -10.48 5.18
C ARG A 41 -2.25 -11.07 5.89
N SER A 42 -2.12 -10.81 7.18
CA SER A 42 -1.10 -11.46 8.03
C SER A 42 -1.42 -12.94 8.24
N SER A 43 -0.41 -13.78 8.54
CA SER A 43 -0.65 -15.14 9.02
C SER A 43 -1.29 -15.16 10.40
N SER A 44 -1.14 -14.08 11.18
CA SER A 44 -1.90 -13.89 12.41
C SER A 44 -3.37 -13.70 12.08
N THR A 45 -4.23 -14.46 12.77
CA THR A 45 -5.68 -14.40 12.54
C THR A 45 -6.19 -12.97 12.73
N ASN A 46 -6.98 -12.51 11.76
CA ASN A 46 -7.63 -11.20 11.78
C ASN A 46 -6.65 -10.01 11.83
N GLU A 47 -5.42 -10.18 11.35
CA GLU A 47 -4.47 -9.08 11.20
C GLU A 47 -4.24 -8.73 9.73
N VAL A 48 -4.11 -7.43 9.45
CA VAL A 48 -3.87 -6.90 8.10
C VAL A 48 -2.82 -5.81 8.14
N TYR A 49 -1.98 -5.78 7.11
CA TYR A 49 -1.05 -4.68 6.84
C TYR A 49 -1.66 -3.79 5.77
N PHE A 50 -1.77 -2.49 6.05
CA PHE A 50 -2.10 -1.47 5.06
C PHE A 50 -0.89 -0.60 4.78
N PHE A 51 -0.67 -0.31 3.50
CA PHE A 51 0.40 0.56 3.02
C PHE A 51 -0.20 1.83 2.42
N LEU A 52 0.31 2.96 2.89
CA LEU A 52 -0.12 4.31 2.54
C LEU A 52 1.14 5.13 2.28
N GLN A 53 1.38 5.50 1.03
CA GLN A 53 2.63 6.09 0.57
C GLN A 53 3.82 5.24 1.05
N ASP A 54 4.83 5.86 1.66
CA ASP A 54 6.03 5.25 2.26
C ASP A 54 5.83 4.78 3.71
N LYS A 55 4.58 4.74 4.17
CA LYS A 55 4.20 4.32 5.51
C LYS A 55 3.33 3.09 5.47
N TYR A 56 3.20 2.48 6.64
CA TYR A 56 2.30 1.37 6.83
C TYR A 56 1.66 1.43 8.22
N MET A 57 0.58 0.68 8.35
CA MET A 57 -0.06 0.41 9.63
C MET A 57 -0.49 -1.06 9.69
N ARG A 58 -0.58 -1.58 10.91
CA ARG A 58 -1.09 -2.94 11.16
C ARG A 58 -2.34 -2.88 12.02
N LEU A 59 -3.39 -3.56 11.58
CA LEU A 59 -4.66 -3.58 12.29
C LEU A 59 -5.11 -4.99 12.60
N TYR A 60 -5.86 -5.09 13.70
CA TYR A 60 -6.76 -6.19 13.97
C TYR A 60 -8.14 -5.83 13.43
N TYR A 61 -8.74 -6.67 12.59
CA TYR A 61 -10.05 -6.44 12.00
C TYR A 61 -11.08 -7.50 12.43
N THR A 62 -12.35 -7.12 12.51
CA THR A 62 -13.45 -7.98 12.99
C THR A 62 -14.54 -8.15 11.93
N PRO A 63 -14.41 -9.16 11.04
CA PRO A 63 -15.40 -9.40 9.99
C PRO A 63 -16.82 -9.60 10.51
N GLY A 64 -17.81 -9.10 9.76
CA GLY A 64 -19.22 -9.42 9.97
C GLY A 64 -19.93 -8.64 11.08
N GLN A 65 -19.30 -7.65 11.69
CA GLN A 65 -19.96 -6.74 12.63
C GLN A 65 -20.66 -5.61 11.88
N GLN A 66 -21.98 -5.46 12.07
CA GLN A 66 -22.81 -4.52 11.27
C GLN A 66 -22.98 -3.13 11.92
N THR A 67 -22.75 -2.98 13.22
CA THR A 67 -23.13 -1.76 13.96
C THR A 67 -22.05 -1.21 14.90
N ARG A 68 -21.11 -2.06 15.34
CA ARG A 68 -19.92 -1.66 16.11
C ARG A 68 -18.76 -2.54 15.70
N THR A 69 -17.72 -1.95 15.12
CA THR A 69 -16.47 -2.66 14.86
C THR A 69 -15.64 -2.69 16.14
N ASN A 70 -14.95 -3.80 16.38
CA ASN A 70 -13.94 -3.92 17.44
C ASN A 70 -12.54 -3.93 16.82
N ASP A 71 -12.40 -3.25 15.69
CA ASP A 71 -11.15 -3.13 14.95
C ASP A 71 -10.18 -2.29 15.79
N LYS A 72 -8.90 -2.67 15.79
CA LYS A 72 -7.88 -2.04 16.62
C LYS A 72 -6.64 -1.80 15.80
N ILE A 73 -6.03 -0.63 15.99
CA ILE A 73 -4.69 -0.37 15.49
C ILE A 73 -3.72 -1.13 16.40
N LEU A 74 -2.94 -2.04 15.80
CA LEU A 74 -1.89 -2.82 16.48
C LEU A 74 -0.51 -2.16 16.31
N ARG A 75 -0.30 -1.50 15.17
CA ARG A 75 0.84 -0.63 14.90
C ARG A 75 0.31 0.64 14.26
N ASP A 76 0.56 1.77 14.91
CA ASP A 76 0.22 3.10 14.39
C ASP A 76 0.96 3.36 13.07
N LEU A 77 0.46 4.35 12.32
CA LEU A 77 1.04 4.73 11.04
C LEU A 77 2.50 5.15 11.23
N ASP A 78 3.41 4.40 10.62
CA ASP A 78 4.85 4.63 10.73
C ASP A 78 5.57 4.30 9.42
N TRP A 79 6.81 4.77 9.30
CA TRP A 79 7.64 4.59 8.12
C TRP A 79 7.99 3.13 7.91
N ILE A 80 7.88 2.65 6.67
CA ILE A 80 8.20 1.26 6.33
C ILE A 80 9.64 0.91 6.73
N CYS A 81 10.59 1.82 6.53
CA CYS A 81 12.00 1.58 6.82
C CYS A 81 12.34 1.38 8.31
N TYR A 82 11.48 1.80 9.24
CA TYR A 82 11.74 1.63 10.67
C TYR A 82 11.43 0.22 11.17
N ASP A 83 10.33 -0.37 10.70
CA ASP A 83 9.96 -1.73 11.08
C ASP A 83 10.42 -2.80 10.08
N PHE A 84 10.75 -2.38 8.86
CA PHE A 84 11.38 -3.20 7.83
C PHE A 84 12.73 -2.62 7.34
N PRO A 85 13.77 -2.58 8.20
CA PRO A 85 15.11 -2.16 7.81
C PRO A 85 15.68 -2.86 6.56
N SER A 86 15.27 -4.10 6.27
CA SER A 86 15.70 -4.81 5.06
C SER A 86 15.28 -4.11 3.77
N LEU A 87 14.23 -3.28 3.82
CA LEU A 87 13.73 -2.47 2.71
C LEU A 87 14.33 -1.06 2.70
N GLU A 88 15.20 -0.70 3.66
CA GLU A 88 15.86 0.61 3.67
C GLU A 88 16.68 0.83 2.40
N HIS A 89 16.74 2.09 1.94
CA HIS A 89 17.43 2.48 0.71
C HIS A 89 16.93 1.78 -0.57
N SER A 90 15.65 1.39 -0.58
CA SER A 90 14.99 0.82 -1.76
C SER A 90 13.80 1.67 -2.21
N SER A 91 13.30 1.40 -3.43
CA SER A 91 12.06 2.01 -3.93
C SER A 91 10.87 1.77 -3.01
N PHE A 92 10.85 0.65 -2.28
CA PHE A 92 9.78 0.32 -1.33
C PHE A 92 9.76 1.27 -0.13
N SER A 93 10.92 1.75 0.33
CA SER A 93 11.00 2.75 1.40
C SER A 93 10.84 4.18 0.91
N ALA A 94 11.22 4.48 -0.35
CA ALA A 94 11.22 5.84 -0.88
C ALA A 94 9.89 6.24 -1.53
N TYR A 95 9.24 5.29 -2.22
CA TYR A 95 8.01 5.51 -2.98
C TYR A 95 6.83 4.68 -2.43
N GLY A 96 7.10 3.81 -1.46
CA GLY A 96 6.10 2.96 -0.85
C GLY A 96 5.85 1.64 -1.56
N ILE A 97 4.98 0.84 -0.93
CA ILE A 97 4.51 -0.44 -1.48
C ILE A 97 3.17 -0.20 -2.19
N LYS A 98 3.20 -0.32 -3.53
CA LYS A 98 2.07 -0.01 -4.41
C LYS A 98 1.13 -1.19 -4.64
N CYS A 99 1.61 -2.42 -4.47
CA CYS A 99 0.79 -3.63 -4.49
C CYS A 99 1.42 -4.69 -3.60
N SER A 100 0.60 -5.59 -3.07
CA SER A 100 1.07 -6.70 -2.25
C SER A 100 0.06 -7.83 -2.21
N PHE A 101 0.52 -9.05 -1.95
CA PHE A 101 -0.35 -10.16 -1.57
C PHE A 101 0.39 -11.14 -0.65
N ASP A 102 -0.34 -11.71 0.31
CA ASP A 102 0.17 -12.77 1.18
C ASP A 102 0.33 -14.07 0.40
N THR A 103 1.18 -14.97 0.91
CA THR A 103 1.38 -16.29 0.32
C THR A 103 1.14 -17.38 1.36
N GLU A 104 2.21 -18.02 1.81
CA GLU A 104 2.22 -19.01 2.89
C GLU A 104 3.02 -18.49 4.07
N ASP A 105 2.72 -18.99 5.27
CA ASP A 105 3.38 -18.59 6.51
C ASP A 105 3.45 -17.05 6.64
N TYR A 106 4.60 -16.54 7.07
CA TYR A 106 4.91 -15.12 7.20
C TYR A 106 5.52 -14.52 5.93
N LYS A 107 5.16 -15.04 4.75
CA LYS A 107 5.74 -14.61 3.47
C LYS A 107 4.73 -13.85 2.62
N ALA A 108 5.19 -12.79 1.97
CA ALA A 108 4.37 -11.97 1.06
C ALA A 108 5.20 -11.48 -0.12
N TYR A 109 4.53 -11.29 -1.26
CA TYR A 109 5.09 -10.48 -2.33
C TYR A 109 4.66 -9.03 -2.16
N ILE A 110 5.62 -8.11 -2.26
CA ILE A 110 5.40 -6.67 -2.27
C ILE A 110 5.96 -6.08 -3.57
N PHE A 111 5.30 -5.05 -4.08
CA PHE A 111 5.59 -4.44 -5.39
C PHE A 111 5.72 -2.94 -5.25
N SER A 112 6.69 -2.37 -5.98
CA SER A 112 6.88 -0.94 -6.15
C SER A 112 7.38 -0.74 -7.57
N GLU A 113 6.57 -0.06 -8.40
CA GLU A 113 6.77 0.02 -9.84
C GLU A 113 6.92 -1.38 -10.49
N CYS A 114 7.97 -1.59 -11.29
CA CYS A 114 8.26 -2.84 -11.98
C CYS A 114 9.09 -3.83 -11.15
N TYR A 115 9.37 -3.53 -9.88
CA TYR A 115 10.14 -4.37 -8.97
C TYR A 115 9.22 -5.07 -7.96
N CYS A 116 9.61 -6.28 -7.59
CA CYS A 116 8.98 -7.02 -6.51
C CYS A 116 10.00 -7.66 -5.58
N VAL A 117 9.58 -7.79 -4.33
CA VAL A 117 10.31 -8.48 -3.27
C VAL A 117 9.44 -9.59 -2.74
N TYR A 118 10.04 -10.76 -2.54
CA TYR A 118 9.48 -11.81 -1.70
C TYR A 118 10.04 -11.65 -0.29
N LEU A 119 9.19 -11.25 0.65
CA LEU A 119 9.56 -10.85 2.00
C LEU A 119 9.05 -11.88 3.02
N ASP A 120 9.92 -12.31 3.92
CA ASP A 120 9.51 -12.85 5.23
C ASP A 120 9.30 -11.65 6.17
N TYR A 121 8.04 -11.26 6.36
CA TYR A 121 7.68 -10.04 7.09
C TYR A 121 7.68 -10.22 8.60
N ALA A 122 7.80 -11.45 9.12
CA ALA A 122 7.96 -11.67 10.55
C ALA A 122 9.41 -11.45 11.01
N ASN A 123 10.37 -11.79 10.14
CA ASN A 123 11.80 -11.70 10.43
C ASN A 123 12.51 -10.55 9.68
N ASP A 124 11.75 -9.73 8.94
CA ASP A 124 12.26 -8.67 8.07
C ASP A 124 13.40 -9.17 7.16
N LYS A 125 13.11 -10.19 6.36
CA LYS A 125 14.11 -10.83 5.49
C LYS A 125 13.66 -10.89 4.05
N ILE A 126 14.41 -10.23 3.17
CA ILE A 126 14.27 -10.36 1.72
C ILE A 126 14.72 -11.77 1.31
N LEU A 127 13.77 -12.56 0.81
CA LEU A 127 14.00 -13.89 0.25
C LEU A 127 14.34 -13.83 -1.24
N SER A 128 13.81 -12.85 -1.95
CA SER A 128 14.09 -12.59 -3.37
C SER A 128 13.82 -11.12 -3.71
N PHE A 129 14.60 -10.55 -4.63
CA PHE A 129 14.44 -9.19 -5.16
C PHE A 129 14.65 -9.24 -6.68
N SER A 130 13.65 -8.87 -7.48
CA SER A 130 13.78 -8.83 -8.94
C SER A 130 12.71 -7.96 -9.62
N ALA A 131 12.84 -7.79 -10.93
CA ALA A 131 11.78 -7.22 -11.74
C ALA A 131 10.60 -8.21 -11.87
N ILE A 132 9.38 -7.71 -12.04
CA ILE A 132 8.15 -8.52 -12.17
C ILE A 132 8.32 -9.59 -13.27
N ARG A 133 8.81 -9.21 -14.45
CA ARG A 133 9.08 -10.15 -15.56
C ARG A 133 10.07 -11.28 -15.24
N ARG A 134 10.96 -11.08 -14.28
CA ARG A 134 11.94 -12.11 -13.87
C ARG A 134 11.34 -13.05 -12.85
N THR A 135 10.58 -12.52 -11.90
CA THR A 135 9.89 -13.31 -10.88
C THR A 135 8.72 -14.08 -11.48
N PHE A 136 7.98 -13.46 -12.39
CA PHE A 136 6.83 -14.00 -13.10
C PHE A 136 7.01 -13.84 -14.62
N PRO A 137 7.79 -14.72 -15.27
CA PRO A 137 8.04 -14.65 -16.72
C PRO A 137 6.78 -14.67 -17.58
N VAL A 138 5.71 -15.28 -17.07
CA VAL A 138 4.39 -15.31 -17.74
C VAL A 138 3.74 -13.94 -17.89
N LEU A 139 4.20 -12.93 -17.13
CA LEU A 139 3.70 -11.55 -17.21
C LEU A 139 4.52 -10.68 -18.18
N GLU A 140 5.58 -11.22 -18.78
CA GLU A 140 6.39 -10.48 -19.75
C GLU A 140 5.56 -10.12 -21.00
N ASN A 141 5.74 -8.89 -21.49
CA ASN A 141 4.96 -8.28 -22.58
C ASN A 141 3.46 -8.15 -22.30
N THR A 142 3.06 -8.17 -21.03
CA THR A 142 1.69 -7.86 -20.62
C THR A 142 1.62 -6.48 -19.96
N VAL A 143 0.39 -5.98 -19.76
CA VAL A 143 0.17 -4.73 -19.00
C VAL A 143 0.70 -4.82 -17.56
N PHE A 144 0.88 -6.02 -17.02
CA PHE A 144 1.38 -6.26 -15.66
C PHE A 144 2.90 -6.23 -15.53
N GLU A 145 3.65 -6.17 -16.65
CA GLU A 145 5.11 -6.21 -16.61
C GLU A 145 5.70 -5.01 -15.84
N GLN A 146 5.06 -3.85 -15.97
CA GLN A 146 5.57 -2.58 -15.45
C GLN A 146 4.97 -2.20 -14.09
N ASN A 147 3.73 -2.61 -13.82
CA ASN A 147 3.02 -2.29 -12.59
C ASN A 147 1.86 -3.27 -12.38
N ILE A 148 1.51 -3.55 -11.14
CA ILE A 148 0.30 -4.25 -10.73
C ILE A 148 -0.43 -3.32 -9.75
N HIS A 149 -1.68 -2.98 -10.04
CA HIS A 149 -2.44 -2.06 -9.18
C HIS A 149 -2.83 -2.68 -7.84
N SER A 150 -3.32 -3.92 -7.84
CA SER A 150 -3.70 -4.62 -6.61
C SER A 150 -3.73 -6.13 -6.83
N ALA A 151 -3.60 -6.88 -5.74
CA ALA A 151 -3.68 -8.33 -5.72
C ALA A 151 -4.24 -8.79 -4.38
N PHE A 152 -4.85 -9.98 -4.36
CA PHE A 152 -5.29 -10.62 -3.13
C PHE A 152 -5.13 -12.13 -3.27
N TRP A 153 -4.80 -12.80 -2.16
CA TRP A 153 -4.67 -14.24 -2.15
C TRP A 153 -6.05 -14.91 -2.20
N MET A 154 -6.20 -15.90 -3.09
CA MET A 154 -7.41 -16.70 -3.19
C MET A 154 -7.23 -18.02 -2.43
N MET A 155 -8.20 -18.34 -1.56
CA MET A 155 -8.24 -19.58 -0.77
C MET A 155 -9.09 -20.65 -1.46
#